data_AF-A0A971MQH8-F1
#
_entry.id   AF-A0A971MQH8-F1
#
_cell.length_a   1.000
_cell.length_b   1.000
_cell.length_c   1.000
_cell.angle_alpha   90.00
_cell.angle_beta   90.00
_cell.angle_gamma   90.00
#
_symmetry.space_group_name_H-M   'P 1'
#
loop_
_entity.id
_entity.type
_entity.pdbx_description
1 polymer ?
#
loop_
_entity_poly.entity_id
_entity_poly.type
_entity_poly.pdbx_seq_one_letter_code
_entity_poly.pdbx_strand_id
1 'polypeptide(L)' 'MNPITILIGLAFSGYGFMVLRFRLQGKDEKFSKLGLLREKFGEKAGSLVHYIGNGIVPLILGGWFIIAGIKGIEVFKVFK' A
#
# COMPACT_ATOMS: atom_id res chain seq x y z
N MET A 1 -6.41 1.62 -22.89
CA MET A 1 -5.43 1.26 -21.85
C MET A 1 -4.67 2.53 -21.45
N ASN A 2 -4.61 2.85 -20.16
CA ASN A 2 -3.87 4.00 -19.63
C ASN A 2 -2.61 3.50 -18.89
N PRO A 3 -1.41 3.66 -19.48
CA PRO A 3 -0.16 3.18 -18.88
C PRO A 3 0.19 3.85 -17.55
N ILE A 4 -0.15 5.13 -17.39
CA ILE A 4 0.15 5.91 -16.17
C ILE A 4 -0.64 5.34 -14.99
N THR A 5 -1.95 5.13 -15.16
CA THR A 5 -2.81 4.52 -14.14
C THR A 5 -2.29 3.12 -13.76
N ILE A 6 -1.84 2.32 -14.74
CA ILE A 6 -1.28 0.98 -14.50
C ILE A 6 0.01 1.08 -13.69
N LEU A 7 0.94 1.96 -14.05
CA LEU A 7 2.20 2.17 -13.33
C LEU A 7 1.98 2.58 -11.88
N ILE A 8 1.01 3.47 -11.63
CA ILE A 8 0.62 3.85 -10.27
C ILE A 8 0.08 2.64 -9.51
N GLY A 9 -0.78 1.84 -10.14
CA GLY A 9 -1.28 0.61 -9.53
C GLY A 9 -0.19 -0.40 -9.20
N LEU A 10 0.81 -0.55 -10.08
CA LEU A 10 1.99 -1.38 -9.83
C LEU A 10 2.84 -0.84 -8.67
N ALA A 11 3.04 0.47 -8.58
CA ALA A 11 3.78 1.09 -7.47
C ALA A 11 3.08 0.88 -6.12
N PHE A 12 1.76 1.07 -6.06
CA PHE A 12 0.94 0.82 -4.87
C PHE A 12 0.99 -0.67 -4.45
N SER A 13 0.82 -1.56 -5.43
CA SER A 13 0.88 -3.01 -5.20
C SER A 13 2.26 -3.43 -4.70
N GLY A 14 3.32 -2.94 -5.35
CA GLY A 14 4.71 -3.21 -4.98
C GLY A 14 5.04 -2.75 -3.56
N TYR A 15 4.57 -1.56 -3.18
CA TYR A 15 4.70 -1.07 -1.81
C TYR A 15 3.99 -1.99 -0.80
N GLY A 16 2.72 -2.33 -1.05
CA GLY A 16 1.96 -3.22 -0.17
C GLY A 16 2.63 -4.60 -0.02
N PHE A 17 3.10 -5.20 -1.11
CA PHE A 17 3.85 -6.46 -1.07
C PHE A 17 5.16 -6.35 -0.30
N MET A 18 5.91 -5.27 -0.50
CA MET A 18 7.14 -5.02 0.25
C MET A 18 6.88 -4.95 1.76
N VAL A 19 5.82 -4.25 2.17
CA VAL A 19 5.42 -4.15 3.58
C VAL A 19 5.07 -5.52 4.14
N LEU A 20 4.21 -6.28 3.46
CA LEU A 20 3.85 -7.65 3.89
C LEU A 20 5.08 -8.56 3.97
N ARG A 21 6.00 -8.48 2.99
CA ARG A 21 7.22 -9.28 2.98
C ARG A 21 8.11 -8.99 4.18
N PHE A 22 8.35 -7.72 4.51
CA PHE A 22 9.18 -7.37 5.67
C PHE A 22 8.51 -7.77 6.99
N ARG A 23 7.18 -7.65 7.08
CA ARG A 23 6.39 -8.14 8.22
C ARG A 23 6.53 -9.66 8.40
N LEU A 24 6.45 -10.44 7.32
CA LEU A 24 6.63 -11.89 7.36
C LEU A 24 8.06 -12.31 7.74
N GLN A 25 9.05 -11.46 7.44
CA GLN A 25 10.44 -11.67 7.83
C GLN A 25 10.78 -11.18 9.25
N GLY A 26 9.80 -10.67 10.00
CA GLY A 26 10.01 -10.09 11.33
C GLY A 26 10.82 -8.79 11.34
N LYS A 27 10.99 -8.13 10.18
CA LYS A 27 11.78 -6.90 10.01
C LYS A 27 10.97 -5.65 10.32
N ASP A 28 10.33 -5.65 11.49
CA ASP A 28 9.46 -4.58 11.96
C ASP A 28 10.24 -3.28 12.20
N GLU A 29 11.53 -3.37 12.52
CA GLU A 29 12.45 -2.25 12.75
C GLU A 29 12.65 -1.35 11.54
N LYS A 30 12.35 -1.85 10.32
CA LYS A 30 12.41 -1.03 9.10
C LYS A 30 11.27 -0.02 8.98
N PHE A 31 10.26 -0.11 9.84
CA PHE A 31 9.09 0.76 9.82
C PHE A 31 9.11 1.72 10.99
N SER A 32 9.76 2.88 10.83
CA SER A 32 9.82 3.93 11.88
C SER A 32 8.42 4.36 12.37
N LYS A 33 7.41 4.34 11.50
CA LYS A 33 6.02 4.65 11.84
C LYS A 33 5.30 3.56 12.64
N LEU A 34 5.78 2.31 12.60
CA LEU A 34 5.18 1.20 13.36
C LEU A 34 5.34 1.43 14.86
N GLY A 35 6.48 1.94 15.31
CA GLY A 35 6.70 2.31 16.72
C GLY A 35 5.68 3.32 17.23
N LEU A 36 5.47 4.41 16.47
CA LEU A 36 4.48 5.44 16.81
C LEU A 36 3.05 4.89 16.88
N LEU A 37 2.70 3.96 15.99
CA LEU A 37 1.38 3.32 16.01
C LEU A 37 1.21 2.38 17.21
N ARG A 38 2.26 1.65 17.60
CA ARG A 38 2.27 0.81 18.81
C ARG A 38 2.16 1.64 20.09
N GLU A 39 2.85 2.76 20.16
CA GLU A 39 2.76 3.69 21.30
C GLU A 39 1.35 4.27 21.42
N LYS A 40 0.75 4.69 20.30
CA LYS A 40 -0.58 5.33 20.29
C LYS A 40 -1.75 4.37 20.51
N PHE A 41 -1.70 3.17 19.94
CA PHE A 41 -2.82 2.22 19.92
C PHE A 41 -2.56 0.95 20.75
N GLY A 42 -1.37 0.79 21.32
CA GLY A 42 -0.89 -0.43 21.97
C GLY A 42 -0.24 -1.41 20.98
N GLU A 43 0.54 -2.35 21.51
CA GLU A 43 1.38 -3.28 20.72
C GLU A 43 0.59 -4.03 19.63
N LYS A 44 -0.51 -4.70 20.02
CA LYS A 44 -1.30 -5.52 19.10
C LYS A 44 -2.08 -4.68 18.09
N ALA A 45 -2.76 -3.62 18.54
CA ALA A 45 -3.60 -2.82 17.66
C ALA A 45 -2.77 -1.92 16.74
N GLY A 46 -1.69 -1.29 17.23
CA GLY A 46 -0.77 -0.52 16.41
C GLY A 46 -0.11 -1.37 15.32
N SER A 47 0.26 -2.61 15.66
CA SER A 47 0.78 -3.56 14.69
C SER A 47 -0.25 -3.95 13.63
N LEU A 48 -1.51 -4.13 14.01
CA LEU A 48 -2.61 -4.45 13.09
C LEU A 48 -2.93 -3.27 12.15
N VAL A 49 -3.01 -2.06 12.70
CA VAL A 49 -3.25 -0.83 11.93
C VAL A 49 -2.18 -0.63 10.88
N HIS A 50 -0.90 -0.83 11.23
CA HIS A 50 0.18 -0.75 10.27
C HIS A 50 0.04 -1.79 9.16
N TYR A 51 -0.23 -3.05 9.52
CA TYR A 51 -0.39 -4.15 8.57
C TYR A 51 -1.52 -3.90 7.57
N ILE A 52 -2.69 -3.48 8.05
CA ILE A 52 -3.84 -3.21 7.18
C ILE A 52 -3.57 -1.96 6.34
N GLY A 53 -3.18 -0.84 6.98
CA GLY A 53 -3.05 0.45 6.32
C GLY A 53 -1.89 0.55 5.34
N ASN A 54 -0.77 -0.14 5.60
CA ASN A 54 0.43 -0.08 4.76
C ASN A 54 0.67 -1.36 3.94
N GLY A 55 0.00 -2.46 4.25
CA GLY A 55 0.09 -3.72 3.49
C GLY A 55 -1.15 -3.95 2.64
N ILE A 56 -2.29 -4.19 3.29
CA ILE A 56 -3.53 -4.62 2.64
C ILE A 56 -4.16 -3.51 1.79
N VAL A 57 -4.30 -2.30 2.34
CA VAL A 57 -4.93 -1.18 1.64
C VAL A 57 -4.17 -0.82 0.35
N PRO A 58 -2.83 -0.68 0.34
CA PRO A 58 -2.10 -0.42 -0.89
C PRO A 58 -2.23 -1.52 -1.95
N LEU A 59 -2.34 -2.79 -1.55
CA LEU A 59 -2.58 -3.89 -2.49
C LEU A 59 -3.96 -3.79 -3.15
N ILE A 60 -5.00 -3.52 -2.37
CA ILE A 60 -6.37 -3.36 -2.89
C ILE A 60 -6.42 -2.17 -3.86
N LEU A 61 -5.89 -1.01 -3.46
CA LEU A 61 -5.85 0.19 -4.30
C LEU A 61 -5.01 -0.05 -5.57
N GLY A 62 -3.87 -0.73 -5.44
CA GLY A 62 -3.00 -1.08 -6.55
C GLY A 62 -3.70 -1.96 -7.57
N GLY A 63 -4.37 -3.03 -7.13
CA GLY A 63 -5.17 -3.91 -7.99
C GLY A 63 -6.32 -3.15 -8.68
N TRP A 64 -7.01 -2.28 -7.95
CA TRP A 64 -8.07 -1.45 -8.50
C TRP A 64 -7.56 -0.51 -9.60
N PHE A 65 -6.41 0.16 -9.40
CA PHE A 65 -5.79 1.01 -10.41
C PHE A 65 -5.29 0.23 -11.63
N ILE A 66 -4.72 -0.96 -11.45
CA ILE A 66 -4.34 -1.82 -12.59
C ILE A 66 -5.57 -2.15 -13.44
N ILE A 67 -6.67 -2.60 -12.81
CA ILE A 67 -7.92 -2.92 -13.51
C ILE A 67 -8.49 -1.68 -14.22
N ALA A 68 -8.52 -0.52 -13.53
CA ALA A 68 -8.99 0.74 -14.09
C ALA A 68 -8.14 1.18 -15.30
N GLY A 69 -6.82 1.09 -15.19
CA GLY A 69 -5.88 1.43 -16.26
C GLY A 69 -5.99 0.49 -17.47
N ILE A 70 -6.19 -0.81 -17.27
CA ILE A 70 -6.48 -1.77 -18.35
C ILE A 70 -7.76 -1.35 -19.09
N LYS A 71 -8.80 -0.97 -18.36
CA LYS A 71 -10.06 -0.43 -18.91
C LYS A 71 -9.92 0.97 -19.55
N GLY A 72 -8.74 1.59 -19.49
CA GLY A 72 -8.49 2.92 -20.06
C GLY A 72 -8.96 4.09 -19.19
N ILE A 73 -9.29 3.85 -17.93
CA ILE A 73 -9.72 4.89 -16.99
C ILE A 73 -8.50 5.69 -16.53
N GLU A 74 -8.60 7.01 -16.63
CA GLU A 74 -7.63 7.95 -16.09
C GLU A 74 -8.02 8.31 -14.65
N VAL A 75 -7.26 7.82 -13.69
CA VAL A 75 -7.57 8.08 -12.27
C VAL A 75 -7.08 9.47 -11.83
N PHE A 76 -6.07 10.00 -12.51
CA PHE A 76 -5.57 11.36 -12.30
C PHE A 76 -5.85 12.21 -13.54
N LYS A 77 -7.04 12.80 -13.61
CA LYS A 77 -7.31 13.94 -14.50
C LYS A 77 -6.70 15.21 -13.91
N VAL A 78 -5.37 15.30 -13.81
CA VAL A 78 -4.71 16.44 -13.14
C VAL A 78 -3.98 17.36 -14.11
N PHE A 79 -3.80 16.96 -15.37
CA PHE A 79 -3.17 17.83 -16.37
C PHE A 79 -4.03 17.85 -17.63
N LYS A 80 -4.97 18.80 -17.69
CA LYS A 80 -5.55 19.29 -18.93
C LYS A 80 -5.32 20.78 -19.00
#